data_AF-A0A164AJR7-F1
#
_entry.id   AF-A0A164AJR7-F1
#
_cell.length_a   1.000
_cell.length_b   1.000
_cell.length_c   1.000
_cell.angle_alpha   90.00
_cell.angle_beta   90.00
_cell.angle_gamma   90.00
#
_symmetry.space_group_name_H-M   'P 1'
#
loop_
_entity.id
_entity.type
_entity.pdbx_description
1 polymer ?
#
loop_
_entity_poly.entity_id
_entity_poly.type
_entity_poly.pdbx_seq_one_letter_code
_entity_poly.pdbx_strand_id
1 'polypeptide(L)'
;MSVPAKQTNRWILRSDLRLALVTGLGAGFGLLNSVPFGYYVPLCTAAVLSGSYGNSMKLSIQRILGSVMGVVIVLLFSRGLELPLPLGLGLALASVRLLGGALGLQVGYKVAGNIVIMGWLVHSAEESIWGMSRLFWTAFGIALSLWATRYVWPSGTIPSLHRQFARFIDELIQEFELEKQRLEEETPTRISMTNRRDRRTEILQQLNALRQQRDQAQVELGLNPENHPLHQLWTALDLLISQLISVLDGLRGLPAPIQSPPSIKALHLEEADVLKHQINLLTALSGNLRQPDLAEKQCLDLQALMVMNRDLEAVAEQLTKNLELHAGRKGKEADISPERMRQIVLRSSLIEHGASVMHDCLPGMARSKPVTSTR
;
A
#
# COMPACT_ATOMS: atom_id res chain seq x y z
N MET A 1 4.42 -6.15 -31.88
CA MET A 1 3.04 -5.63 -31.90
C MET A 1 2.27 -6.28 -30.76
N SER A 2 2.22 -5.62 -29.61
CA SER A 2 1.49 -6.08 -28.43
C SER A 2 0.00 -5.75 -28.60
N VAL A 3 -0.83 -6.79 -28.57
CA VAL A 3 -2.28 -6.63 -28.49
C VAL A 3 -2.61 -5.96 -27.16
N PRO A 4 -3.26 -4.78 -27.13
CA PRO A 4 -3.65 -4.17 -25.87
C PRO A 4 -4.72 -5.05 -25.22
N ALA A 5 -4.49 -5.41 -23.96
CA ALA A 5 -5.44 -6.16 -23.16
C ALA A 5 -6.80 -5.46 -23.16
N LYS A 6 -7.83 -6.21 -23.54
CA LYS A 6 -9.23 -5.76 -23.63
C LYS A 6 -9.68 -5.35 -22.22
N GLN A 7 -9.62 -4.05 -21.94
CA GLN A 7 -10.05 -3.45 -20.69
C GLN A 7 -11.56 -3.68 -20.59
N THR A 8 -11.97 -4.71 -19.84
CA THR A 8 -13.37 -4.97 -19.53
C THR A 8 -13.89 -3.82 -18.69
N ASN A 9 -14.46 -2.81 -19.35
CA ASN A 9 -15.25 -1.76 -18.72
C ASN A 9 -16.42 -2.45 -18.02
N ARG A 10 -16.33 -2.61 -16.70
CA ARG A 10 -17.51 -2.85 -15.88
C ARG A 10 -18.18 -1.50 -15.73
N TRP A 11 -19.16 -1.23 -16.59
CA TRP A 11 -19.94 0.02 -16.67
C TRP A 11 -20.67 0.39 -15.37
N ILE A 12 -20.65 -0.50 -14.37
CA ILE A 12 -21.24 -0.27 -13.06
C ILE A 12 -20.23 -0.75 -12.01
N LEU A 13 -19.59 0.20 -11.34
CA LEU A 13 -18.73 -0.11 -10.19
C LEU A 13 -19.61 -0.44 -8.99
N ARG A 14 -19.16 -1.40 -8.16
CA ARG A 14 -19.87 -1.78 -6.92
C ARG A 14 -20.04 -0.59 -5.97
N SER A 15 -19.09 0.33 -5.99
CA SER A 15 -19.14 1.60 -5.25
C SER A 15 -20.35 2.45 -5.65
N ASP A 16 -20.67 2.48 -6.95
CA ASP A 16 -21.67 3.38 -7.51
C ASP A 16 -23.08 2.83 -7.26
N LEU A 17 -23.23 1.49 -7.33
CA LEU A 17 -24.45 0.81 -6.89
C LEU A 17 -24.69 1.00 -5.39
N ARG A 18 -23.65 0.85 -4.57
CA ARG A 18 -23.73 1.11 -3.13
C ARG A 18 -24.14 2.55 -2.87
N LEU A 19 -23.57 3.51 -3.58
CA LEU A 19 -23.91 4.92 -3.50
C LEU A 19 -25.36 5.19 -3.86
N ALA A 20 -25.83 4.68 -5.00
CA ALA A 20 -27.21 4.84 -5.44
C ALA A 20 -28.20 4.24 -4.42
N LEU A 21 -27.92 3.02 -3.95
CA LEU A 21 -28.78 2.31 -3.00
C LEU A 21 -28.83 3.03 -1.64
N VAL A 22 -27.67 3.33 -1.04
CA VAL A 22 -27.60 3.93 0.30
C VAL A 22 -28.13 5.36 0.29
N THR A 23 -27.85 6.13 -0.76
CA THR A 23 -28.36 7.49 -0.90
C THR A 23 -29.86 7.48 -1.17
N GLY A 24 -30.37 6.56 -1.99
CA GLY A 24 -31.80 6.39 -2.23
C GLY A 24 -32.57 5.99 -0.96
N LEU A 25 -32.06 5.01 -0.21
CA LEU A 25 -32.63 4.62 1.08
C LEU A 25 -32.56 5.74 2.12
N GLY A 26 -31.44 6.48 2.16
CA GLY A 26 -31.27 7.65 3.01
C GLY A 26 -32.26 8.78 2.67
N ALA A 27 -32.54 9.00 1.38
CA ALA A 27 -33.57 9.93 0.93
C ALA A 27 -34.97 9.48 1.35
N GLY A 28 -35.31 8.21 1.13
CA GLY A 28 -36.59 7.64 1.55
C GLY A 28 -36.81 7.76 3.05
N PHE A 29 -35.80 7.42 3.86
CA PHE A 29 -35.85 7.59 5.32
C PHE A 29 -36.02 9.06 5.73
N GLY A 30 -35.26 9.97 5.11
CA GLY A 30 -35.35 11.40 5.40
C GLY A 30 -36.70 12.02 5.04
N LEU A 31 -37.38 11.52 4.01
CA LEU A 31 -38.70 12.00 3.59
C LEU A 31 -39.85 11.45 4.45
N LEU A 32 -39.70 10.23 4.98
CA LEU A 32 -40.72 9.57 5.81
C LEU A 32 -40.63 9.94 7.29
N ASN A 33 -39.51 10.52 7.73
CA ASN A 33 -39.29 10.90 9.12
C ASN A 33 -39.97 12.25 9.44
N SER A 34 -40.54 12.37 10.64
CA SER A 34 -41.19 13.58 11.13
C SER A 34 -40.21 14.68 11.55
N VAL A 35 -38.90 14.38 11.61
CA VAL A 35 -37.85 15.36 11.90
C VAL A 35 -37.60 16.24 10.66
N PRO A 36 -37.60 17.58 10.78
CA PRO A 36 -37.46 18.48 9.64
C PRO A 36 -36.08 18.37 8.98
N PHE A 37 -36.00 18.75 7.70
CA PHE A 37 -34.77 18.81 6.90
C PHE A 37 -34.08 17.45 6.61
N GLY A 38 -34.84 16.35 6.54
CA GLY A 38 -34.32 15.01 6.25
C GLY A 38 -33.59 14.85 4.90
N TYR A 39 -33.79 15.77 3.95
CA TYR A 39 -33.05 15.81 2.66
C TYR A 39 -31.53 16.01 2.84
N TYR A 40 -31.06 16.38 4.04
CA TYR A 40 -29.64 16.45 4.33
C TYR A 40 -28.96 15.09 4.45
N VAL A 41 -29.70 14.01 4.71
CA VAL A 41 -29.16 12.64 4.76
C VAL A 41 -28.62 12.20 3.41
N PRO A 42 -29.39 12.21 2.29
CA PRO A 42 -28.87 11.81 0.99
C PRO A 42 -27.76 12.73 0.48
N LEU A 43 -27.82 14.04 0.76
CA LEU A 43 -26.70 14.95 0.48
C LEU A 43 -25.47 14.60 1.32
N CYS A 44 -25.69 14.08 2.53
CA CYS A 44 -24.60 13.64 3.39
C CYS A 44 -23.93 12.40 2.79
N THR A 45 -24.72 11.35 2.55
CA THR A 45 -24.23 10.09 2.01
C THR A 45 -23.58 10.26 0.65
N ALA A 46 -24.14 11.09 -0.24
CA ALA A 46 -23.59 11.34 -1.57
C ALA A 46 -22.16 11.90 -1.57
N ALA A 47 -21.81 12.68 -0.54
CA ALA A 47 -20.50 13.33 -0.45
C ALA A 47 -19.52 12.63 0.51
N VAL A 48 -19.98 11.67 1.31
CA VAL A 48 -19.14 10.92 2.27
C VAL A 48 -18.87 9.50 1.78
N LEU A 49 -19.89 8.85 1.21
CA LEU A 49 -19.78 7.47 0.77
C LEU A 49 -18.89 7.40 -0.48
N SER A 50 -17.69 6.87 -0.30
CA SER A 50 -16.71 6.70 -1.37
C SER A 50 -16.47 5.22 -1.69
N GLY A 51 -15.54 4.94 -2.60
CA GLY A 51 -15.19 3.58 -3.02
C GLY A 51 -14.59 2.72 -1.90
N SER A 52 -13.84 3.33 -0.98
CA SER A 52 -13.22 2.65 0.17
C SER A 52 -13.70 3.17 1.53
N TYR A 53 -13.57 2.35 2.57
CA TYR A 53 -13.87 2.76 3.94
C TYR A 53 -12.96 3.90 4.37
N GLY A 54 -11.66 3.79 4.09
CA GLY A 54 -10.66 4.80 4.47
C GLY A 54 -10.94 6.19 3.89
N ASN A 55 -11.32 6.26 2.61
CA ASN A 55 -11.68 7.54 2.00
C ASN A 55 -12.98 8.09 2.58
N SER A 56 -13.96 7.21 2.83
CA SER A 56 -15.23 7.61 3.46
C SER A 56 -15.03 8.14 4.87
N MET A 57 -14.10 7.58 5.64
CA MET A 57 -13.72 8.06 6.97
C MET A 57 -13.05 9.44 6.91
N LYS A 58 -12.09 9.64 6.02
CA LYS A 58 -11.44 10.96 5.82
C LYS A 58 -12.47 12.03 5.46
N LEU A 59 -13.38 11.73 4.53
CA LEU A 59 -14.47 12.65 4.15
C LEU A 59 -15.45 12.90 5.29
N SER A 60 -15.76 11.88 6.11
CA SER A 60 -16.62 12.01 7.29
C SER A 60 -16.05 13.01 8.31
N ILE A 61 -14.76 12.90 8.63
CA ILE A 61 -14.07 13.81 9.56
C ILE A 61 -14.12 15.25 9.03
N GLN A 62 -13.78 15.44 7.75
CA GLN A 62 -13.86 16.74 7.08
C GLN A 62 -15.29 17.33 7.12
N ARG A 63 -16.31 16.48 6.96
CA ARG A 63 -17.72 16.86 6.97
C ARG A 63 -18.18 17.29 8.36
N ILE A 64 -17.83 16.55 9.42
CA ILE A 64 -18.19 16.87 10.81
C ILE A 64 -17.53 18.18 11.22
N LEU A 65 -16.21 18.28 11.07
CA LEU A 65 -15.46 19.49 11.44
C LEU A 65 -15.95 20.72 10.68
N GLY A 66 -16.16 20.58 9.36
CA GLY A 66 -16.73 21.66 8.54
C GLY A 66 -18.13 22.05 8.99
N SER A 67 -18.98 21.09 9.37
CA SER A 67 -20.36 21.39 9.79
C SER A 67 -20.42 22.08 11.15
N VAL A 68 -19.63 21.60 12.13
CA VAL A 68 -19.51 22.24 13.45
C VAL A 68 -18.96 23.65 13.29
N MET A 69 -17.87 23.82 12.53
CA MET A 69 -17.28 25.13 12.26
C MET A 69 -18.27 26.09 11.60
N GLY A 70 -19.01 25.63 10.58
CA GLY A 70 -20.02 26.45 9.90
C GLY A 70 -21.13 26.92 10.84
N VAL A 71 -21.68 26.02 11.66
CA VAL A 71 -22.74 26.38 12.63
C VAL A 71 -22.23 27.38 13.66
N VAL A 72 -21.03 27.17 14.22
CA VAL A 72 -20.42 28.09 15.18
C VAL A 72 -20.23 29.47 14.57
N ILE A 73 -19.68 29.56 13.35
CA ILE A 73 -19.44 30.84 12.68
C ILE A 73 -20.75 31.56 12.37
N VAL A 74 -21.78 30.85 11.89
CA VAL A 74 -23.11 31.46 11.67
C VAL A 74 -23.61 32.07 12.96
N LEU A 75 -23.64 31.31 14.05
CA LEU A 75 -24.20 31.77 15.32
C LEU A 75 -23.42 32.97 15.88
N LEU A 76 -22.09 33.01 15.72
CA LEU A 76 -21.27 34.13 16.15
C LEU A 76 -21.52 35.40 15.34
N PHE A 77 -21.61 35.30 14.01
CA PHE A 77 -21.73 36.48 13.15
C PHE A 77 -23.17 36.98 12.98
N SER A 78 -24.16 36.08 12.99
CA SER A 78 -25.59 36.44 12.89
C SER A 78 -26.12 37.08 14.18
N ARG A 79 -25.68 36.60 15.35
CA ARG A 79 -26.17 37.08 16.66
C ARG A 79 -25.19 37.97 17.41
N GLY A 80 -23.89 37.78 17.21
CA GLY A 80 -22.86 38.50 17.96
C GLY A 80 -22.42 39.81 17.32
N LEU A 81 -22.75 40.04 16.04
CA LEU A 81 -22.31 41.22 15.30
C LEU A 81 -23.47 41.87 14.54
N GLU A 82 -23.83 43.08 14.95
CA GLU A 82 -24.78 43.94 14.23
C GLU A 82 -24.11 44.60 13.01
N LEU A 83 -23.75 43.79 12.02
CA LEU A 83 -23.12 44.27 10.79
C LEU A 83 -24.10 44.29 9.61
N PRO A 84 -23.92 45.20 8.63
CA PRO A 84 -24.62 45.11 7.35
C PRO A 84 -24.36 43.76 6.70
N LEU A 85 -25.43 43.11 6.21
CA LEU A 85 -25.41 41.73 5.72
C LEU A 85 -24.27 41.41 4.73
N PRO A 86 -23.94 42.27 3.73
CA PRO A 86 -22.83 42.00 2.82
C PRO A 86 -21.47 41.94 3.53
N LEU A 87 -21.24 42.82 4.51
CA LEU A 87 -20.00 42.89 5.27
C LEU A 87 -19.90 41.71 6.26
N GLY A 88 -20.98 41.44 6.98
CA GLY A 88 -21.06 40.32 7.92
C GLY A 88 -20.84 38.97 7.24
N LEU A 89 -21.49 38.75 6.09
CA LEU A 89 -21.33 37.52 5.31
C LEU A 89 -19.92 37.39 4.72
N GLY A 90 -19.35 38.50 4.21
CA GLY A 90 -17.98 38.52 3.70
C GLY A 90 -16.95 38.15 4.77
N LEU A 91 -17.08 38.72 5.98
CA LEU A 91 -16.21 38.40 7.12
C LEU A 91 -16.42 36.96 7.60
N ALA A 92 -17.66 36.48 7.69
CA ALA A 92 -17.94 35.10 8.09
C ALA A 92 -17.32 34.08 7.12
N LEU A 93 -17.42 34.32 5.80
CA LEU A 93 -16.78 33.47 4.79
C LEU A 93 -15.25 33.57 4.82
N ALA A 94 -14.69 34.75 5.10
CA ALA A 94 -13.26 34.92 5.32
C ALA A 94 -12.80 34.11 6.55
N SER A 95 -13.55 34.15 7.65
CA SER A 95 -13.29 33.34 8.86
C SER A 95 -13.39 31.85 8.58
N VAL A 96 -14.39 31.39 7.82
CA VAL A 96 -14.48 29.99 7.36
C VAL A 96 -13.23 29.57 6.60
N ARG A 97 -12.73 30.45 5.72
CA ARG A 97 -11.54 30.15 4.92
C ARG A 97 -10.27 30.11 5.77
N LEU A 98 -10.12 31.06 6.69
CA LEU A 98 -8.96 31.16 7.57
C LEU A 98 -8.90 30.00 8.57
N LEU A 99 -10.01 29.73 9.27
CA LEU A 99 -10.11 28.62 10.22
C LEU A 99 -10.05 27.26 9.50
N GLY A 100 -10.66 27.16 8.32
CA GLY A 100 -10.55 25.96 7.48
C GLY A 100 -9.12 25.66 7.06
N GLY A 101 -8.34 26.69 6.71
CA GLY A 101 -6.91 26.55 6.42
C GLY A 101 -6.09 26.16 7.66
N ALA A 102 -6.35 26.81 8.80
CA ALA A 102 -5.67 26.52 10.06
C ALA A 102 -5.93 25.09 10.57
N LEU A 103 -7.14 24.56 10.35
CA LEU A 103 -7.54 23.19 10.71
C LEU A 103 -7.17 22.14 9.65
N GLY A 104 -6.51 22.54 8.55
CA GLY A 104 -6.15 21.62 7.47
C GLY A 104 -7.34 21.01 6.73
N LEU A 105 -8.49 21.68 6.70
CA LEU A 105 -9.68 21.20 6.02
C LEU A 105 -9.53 21.34 4.50
N GLN A 106 -9.48 20.22 3.77
CA GLN A 106 -9.37 20.20 2.30
C GLN A 106 -10.72 20.42 1.62
N VAL A 107 -11.77 19.77 2.12
CA VAL A 107 -13.14 19.85 1.55
C VAL A 107 -14.14 20.38 2.59
N GLY A 108 -13.85 20.19 3.88
CA GLY A 108 -14.72 20.61 4.99
C GLY A 108 -15.04 22.10 5.01
N TYR A 109 -14.10 22.97 4.61
CA TYR A 109 -14.32 24.42 4.59
C TYR A 109 -15.42 24.83 3.59
N LYS A 110 -15.60 24.10 2.48
CA LYS A 110 -16.69 24.37 1.52
C LYS A 110 -18.06 24.08 2.13
N VAL A 111 -18.13 23.00 2.91
CA VAL A 111 -19.35 22.62 3.64
C VAL A 111 -19.68 23.68 4.70
N ALA A 112 -18.67 24.15 5.43
CA ALA A 112 -18.82 25.23 6.39
C ALA A 112 -19.34 26.52 5.74
N GLY A 113 -18.76 26.92 4.60
CA GLY A 113 -19.21 28.10 3.87
C GLY A 113 -20.65 27.98 3.37
N ASN A 114 -21.04 26.82 2.85
CA ASN A 114 -22.43 26.58 2.46
C ASN A 114 -23.41 26.64 3.65
N ILE A 115 -22.98 26.16 4.82
CA ILE A 115 -23.78 26.29 6.06
C ILE A 115 -23.90 27.76 6.45
N VAL A 116 -22.84 28.56 6.28
CA VAL A 116 -22.88 30.00 6.54
C VAL A 116 -23.91 30.70 5.66
N ILE A 117 -23.84 30.46 4.35
CA ILE A 117 -24.74 31.09 3.39
C ILE A 117 -26.19 30.63 3.62
N MET A 118 -26.43 29.33 3.74
CA MET A 118 -27.79 28.79 3.90
C MET A 118 -28.41 29.09 5.26
N GLY A 119 -27.60 29.12 6.33
CA GLY A 119 -28.07 29.47 7.67
C GLY A 119 -28.55 30.91 7.70
N TRP A 120 -27.72 31.83 7.22
CA TRP A 120 -27.99 33.27 7.34
C TRP A 120 -28.99 33.79 6.29
N LEU A 121 -28.97 33.27 5.05
CA LEU A 121 -29.87 33.78 3.98
C LEU A 121 -31.22 33.07 3.92
N VAL A 122 -31.27 31.79 4.27
CA VAL A 122 -32.47 30.95 4.06
C VAL A 122 -33.16 30.60 5.36
N HIS A 123 -32.42 30.45 6.47
CA HIS A 123 -32.96 29.98 7.74
C HIS A 123 -32.78 31.00 8.88
N SER A 124 -32.71 32.30 8.56
CA SER A 124 -32.43 33.38 9.52
C SER A 124 -33.39 33.43 10.73
N ALA A 125 -34.62 32.95 10.56
CA ALA A 125 -35.62 32.91 11.63
C ALA A 125 -35.44 31.72 12.60
N GLU A 126 -34.80 30.63 12.17
CA GLU A 126 -34.71 29.36 12.92
C GLU A 126 -33.28 28.81 13.00
N GLU A 127 -32.28 29.69 12.89
CA GLU A 127 -30.87 29.33 12.69
C GLU A 127 -30.34 28.30 13.69
N SER A 128 -30.74 28.40 14.97
CA SER A 128 -30.29 27.46 16.02
C SER A 128 -30.92 26.07 15.87
N ILE A 129 -32.21 26.00 15.58
CA ILE A 129 -32.94 24.73 15.41
C ILE A 129 -32.49 24.05 14.13
N TRP A 130 -32.36 24.83 13.05
CA TRP A 130 -31.84 24.37 11.77
C TRP A 130 -30.38 23.89 11.89
N GLY A 131 -29.51 24.66 12.53
CA GLY A 131 -28.10 24.33 12.72
C GLY A 131 -27.90 23.01 13.48
N MET A 132 -28.64 22.82 14.57
CA MET A 132 -28.60 21.57 15.34
C MET A 132 -29.17 20.37 14.56
N SER A 133 -30.28 20.57 13.85
CA SER A 133 -30.87 19.55 12.97
C SER A 133 -29.90 19.15 11.85
N ARG A 134 -29.19 20.13 11.28
CA ARG A 134 -28.16 19.91 10.25
C ARG A 134 -27.00 19.06 10.78
N LEU A 135 -26.52 19.32 12.00
CA LEU A 135 -25.48 18.51 12.63
C LEU A 135 -25.95 17.08 12.86
N PHE A 136 -27.16 16.90 13.39
CA PHE A 136 -27.77 15.58 13.58
C PHE A 136 -27.85 14.79 12.27
N TRP A 137 -28.43 15.36 11.22
CA TRP A 137 -28.54 14.68 9.93
C TRP A 137 -27.19 14.40 9.26
N THR A 138 -26.20 15.27 9.49
CA THR A 138 -24.83 15.04 9.00
C THR A 138 -24.20 13.85 9.71
N ALA A 139 -24.31 13.78 11.05
CA ALA A 139 -23.81 12.67 11.84
C ALA A 139 -24.50 11.35 11.47
N PHE A 140 -25.83 11.37 11.29
CA PHE A 140 -26.59 10.21 10.85
C PHE A 140 -26.18 9.73 9.46
N GLY A 141 -26.07 10.64 8.49
CA GLY A 141 -25.63 10.30 7.13
C GLY A 141 -24.19 9.74 7.08
N ILE A 142 -23.32 10.21 7.96
CA ILE A 142 -21.97 9.65 8.14
C ILE A 142 -22.03 8.24 8.71
N ALA A 143 -22.79 8.03 9.79
CA ALA A 143 -22.96 6.71 10.39
C ALA A 143 -23.51 5.70 9.37
N LEU A 144 -24.53 6.10 8.59
CA LEU A 144 -25.09 5.30 7.52
C LEU A 144 -24.07 5.01 6.41
N SER A 145 -23.23 5.99 6.04
CA SER A 145 -22.19 5.81 5.02
C SER A 145 -21.06 4.88 5.47
N LEU A 146 -20.62 5.01 6.71
CA LEU A 146 -19.59 4.14 7.31
C LEU A 146 -20.13 2.72 7.50
N TRP A 147 -21.37 2.57 7.95
CA TRP A 147 -22.05 1.29 8.02
C TRP A 147 -22.15 0.64 6.63
N ALA A 148 -22.60 1.38 5.62
CA ALA A 148 -22.72 0.86 4.27
C ALA A 148 -21.38 0.47 3.65
N THR A 149 -20.33 1.26 3.85
CA THR A 149 -18.99 0.89 3.37
C THR A 149 -18.43 -0.36 4.02
N ARG A 150 -18.85 -0.68 5.26
CA ARG A 150 -18.44 -1.90 5.97
C ARG A 150 -19.27 -3.13 5.59
N TYR A 151 -20.58 -3.00 5.43
CA TYR A 151 -21.50 -4.14 5.30
C TYR A 151 -22.10 -4.32 3.91
N VAL A 152 -22.28 -3.24 3.14
CA VAL A 152 -22.87 -3.29 1.81
C VAL A 152 -21.75 -3.33 0.79
N TRP A 153 -21.39 -4.51 0.30
CA TRP A 153 -20.28 -4.72 -0.64
C TRP A 153 -18.96 -4.03 -0.21
N PRO A 154 -18.28 -4.53 0.83
CA PRO A 154 -17.07 -3.90 1.38
C PRO A 154 -15.98 -3.73 0.31
N SER A 155 -15.20 -2.66 0.42
CA SER A 155 -14.03 -2.46 -0.43
C SER A 155 -12.99 -3.55 -0.14
N GLY A 156 -12.62 -4.31 -1.17
CA GLY A 156 -11.59 -5.35 -1.07
C GLY A 156 -10.18 -4.77 -1.13
N THR A 157 -9.92 -3.65 -0.46
CA THR A 157 -8.68 -2.86 -0.52
C THR A 157 -7.51 -3.62 0.08
N ILE A 158 -7.67 -4.20 1.27
CA ILE A 158 -6.66 -5.09 1.88
C ILE A 158 -6.36 -6.32 1.00
N PRO A 159 -7.36 -7.15 0.58
CA PRO A 159 -7.10 -8.24 -0.36
C PRO A 159 -6.49 -7.78 -1.69
N SER A 160 -6.87 -6.60 -2.20
CA SER A 160 -6.30 -6.07 -3.44
C SER A 160 -4.84 -5.65 -3.28
N LEU A 161 -4.46 -5.14 -2.10
CA LEU A 161 -3.08 -4.80 -1.77
C LEU A 161 -2.24 -6.07 -1.66
N HIS A 162 -2.72 -7.10 -0.96
CA HIS A 162 -2.02 -8.39 -0.87
C HIS A 162 -1.81 -9.03 -2.26
N ARG A 163 -2.83 -9.00 -3.13
CA ARG A 163 -2.68 -9.47 -4.52
C ARG A 163 -1.67 -8.67 -5.32
N GLN A 164 -1.54 -7.37 -5.06
CA GLN A 164 -0.56 -6.53 -5.76
C GLN A 164 0.85 -6.75 -5.25
N PHE A 165 1.05 -6.93 -3.94
CA PHE A 165 2.32 -7.42 -3.41
C PHE A 165 2.69 -8.78 -4.02
N ALA A 166 1.76 -9.72 -4.10
CA ALA A 166 2.01 -11.03 -4.72
C ALA A 166 2.45 -10.88 -6.18
N ARG A 167 1.74 -10.09 -6.98
CA ARG A 167 2.11 -9.81 -8.39
C ARG A 167 3.50 -9.21 -8.51
N PHE A 168 3.83 -8.25 -7.66
CA PHE A 168 5.14 -7.63 -7.68
C PHE A 168 6.25 -8.60 -7.26
N ILE A 169 5.98 -9.49 -6.30
CA ILE A 169 6.90 -10.59 -5.96
C ILE A 169 7.05 -11.54 -7.16
N ASP A 170 6.00 -11.83 -7.92
CA ASP A 170 6.11 -12.65 -9.14
C ASP A 170 7.00 -11.98 -10.21
N GLU A 171 6.92 -10.65 -10.35
CA GLU A 171 7.81 -9.90 -11.24
C GLU A 171 9.27 -9.96 -10.75
N LEU A 172 9.51 -9.82 -9.44
CA LEU A 172 10.84 -10.05 -8.87
C LEU A 172 11.34 -11.48 -9.10
N ILE A 173 10.48 -12.48 -8.95
CA ILE A 173 10.80 -13.89 -9.22
C ILE A 173 11.26 -14.06 -10.67
N GLN A 174 10.56 -13.46 -11.63
CA GLN A 174 10.97 -13.51 -13.05
C GLN A 174 12.36 -12.89 -13.25
N GLU A 175 12.68 -11.82 -12.54
CA GLU A 175 13.98 -11.17 -12.65
C GLU A 175 15.12 -11.98 -12.02
N PHE A 176 14.87 -12.66 -10.89
CA PHE A 176 15.82 -13.62 -10.34
C PHE A 176 15.99 -14.86 -11.22
N GLU A 177 14.91 -15.33 -11.84
CA GLU A 177 14.95 -16.47 -12.77
C GLU A 177 15.79 -16.15 -14.01
N LEU A 178 15.72 -14.91 -14.52
CA LEU A 178 16.60 -14.46 -15.60
C LEU A 178 18.07 -14.43 -15.17
N GLU A 179 18.39 -13.96 -13.96
CA GLU A 179 19.78 -13.98 -13.47
C GLU A 179 20.28 -15.40 -13.22
N LYS A 180 19.43 -16.31 -12.74
CA LYS A 180 19.74 -17.74 -12.61
C LYS A 180 20.06 -18.37 -13.97
N GLN A 181 19.22 -18.13 -14.98
CA GLN A 181 19.44 -18.63 -16.35
C GLN A 181 20.78 -18.13 -16.92
N ARG A 182 21.15 -16.87 -16.66
CA ARG A 182 22.45 -16.32 -17.10
C ARG A 182 23.64 -17.01 -16.45
N LEU A 183 23.50 -17.55 -15.25
CA LEU A 183 24.57 -18.34 -14.60
C LEU A 183 24.72 -19.73 -15.23
N GLU A 184 23.61 -20.31 -15.69
CA GLU A 184 23.56 -21.64 -16.32
C GLU A 184 23.99 -21.61 -17.81
N GLU A 185 23.82 -20.47 -18.49
CA GLU A 185 24.17 -20.27 -19.90
C GLU A 185 25.67 -20.47 -20.19
N GLU A 186 25.99 -21.16 -21.29
CA GLU A 186 27.38 -21.36 -21.71
C GLU A 186 28.07 -20.09 -22.21
N THR A 187 27.30 -19.16 -22.78
CA THR A 187 27.78 -17.90 -23.35
C THR A 187 26.91 -16.73 -22.88
N PRO A 188 27.03 -16.33 -21.60
CA PRO A 188 26.13 -15.36 -21.03
C PRO A 188 26.32 -13.97 -21.66
N THR A 189 25.20 -13.35 -22.02
CA THR A 189 25.24 -12.01 -22.60
C THR A 189 25.18 -10.93 -21.53
N ARG A 190 25.84 -9.79 -21.80
CA ARG A 190 25.80 -8.62 -20.91
C ARG A 190 24.50 -7.86 -21.14
N ILE A 191 23.81 -7.52 -20.04
CA ILE A 191 22.64 -6.62 -20.09
C ILE A 191 23.11 -5.22 -20.51
N SER A 192 22.43 -4.63 -21.49
CA SER A 192 22.73 -3.27 -21.94
C SER A 192 22.47 -2.26 -20.82
N MET A 193 23.27 -1.19 -20.77
CA MET A 193 23.12 -0.15 -19.74
C MET A 193 21.75 0.54 -19.79
N THR A 194 21.19 0.72 -20.99
CA THR A 194 19.86 1.29 -21.21
C THR A 194 18.79 0.37 -20.62
N ASN A 195 18.79 -0.93 -21.00
CA ASN A 195 17.81 -1.88 -20.48
C ASN A 195 17.86 -2.00 -18.96
N ARG A 196 19.05 -1.94 -18.36
CA ARG A 196 19.21 -1.94 -16.90
C ARG A 196 18.54 -0.73 -16.24
N ARG A 197 18.74 0.47 -16.80
CA ARG A 197 18.15 1.71 -16.27
C ARG A 197 16.63 1.72 -16.41
N ASP A 198 16.13 1.28 -17.56
CA ASP A 198 14.70 1.24 -17.84
C ASP A 198 13.99 0.28 -16.89
N ARG A 199 14.48 -0.97 -16.77
CA ARG A 199 13.93 -1.96 -15.83
C ARG A 199 13.97 -1.50 -14.38
N ARG A 200 15.06 -0.88 -13.94
CA ARG A 200 15.17 -0.32 -12.58
C ARG A 200 14.11 0.75 -12.34
N THR A 201 13.90 1.64 -13.32
CA THR A 201 12.92 2.72 -13.21
C THR A 201 11.50 2.17 -13.13
N GLU A 202 11.18 1.15 -13.93
CA GLU A 202 9.89 0.46 -13.92
C GLU A 202 9.60 -0.19 -12.56
N ILE A 203 10.54 -0.97 -12.02
CA ILE A 203 10.42 -1.63 -10.70
C ILE A 203 10.21 -0.60 -9.58
N LEU A 204 10.97 0.51 -9.60
CA LEU A 204 10.83 1.57 -8.59
C LEU A 204 9.49 2.31 -8.68
N GLN A 205 8.98 2.53 -9.90
CA GLN A 205 7.65 3.14 -10.09
C GLN A 205 6.55 2.25 -9.53
N GLN A 206 6.61 0.94 -9.79
CA GLN A 206 5.67 -0.03 -9.25
C GLN A 206 5.74 -0.11 -7.72
N LEU A 207 6.94 -0.12 -7.13
CA LEU A 207 7.11 -0.08 -5.66
C LEU A 207 6.49 1.16 -5.04
N ASN A 208 6.68 2.33 -5.67
CA ASN A 208 6.05 3.57 -5.20
C ASN A 208 4.52 3.53 -5.30
N ALA A 209 3.98 2.91 -6.36
CA ALA A 209 2.54 2.70 -6.49
C ALA A 209 1.98 1.77 -5.39
N LEU A 210 2.71 0.70 -5.02
CA LEU A 210 2.35 -0.18 -3.91
C LEU A 210 2.32 0.57 -2.57
N ARG A 211 3.33 1.42 -2.30
CA ARG A 211 3.39 2.24 -1.08
C ARG A 211 2.20 3.20 -0.96
N GLN A 212 1.82 3.86 -2.06
CA GLN A 212 0.64 4.73 -2.07
C GLN A 212 -0.66 3.98 -1.75
N GLN A 213 -0.78 2.73 -2.20
CA GLN A 213 -1.95 1.91 -1.89
C GLN A 213 -1.94 1.37 -0.46
N ARG A 214 -0.75 1.06 0.09
CA ARG A 214 -0.60 0.74 1.51
C ARG A 214 -1.16 1.86 2.37
N ASP A 215 -0.83 3.11 2.06
CA ASP A 215 -1.33 4.28 2.81
C ASP A 215 -2.87 4.39 2.76
N GLN A 216 -3.50 3.92 1.68
CA GLN A 216 -4.96 3.87 1.58
C GLN A 216 -5.56 2.72 2.41
N ALA A 217 -4.94 1.53 2.35
CA ALA A 217 -5.37 0.36 3.12
C ALA A 217 -5.15 0.54 4.63
N GLN A 218 -4.13 1.30 5.04
CA GLN A 218 -3.82 1.59 6.43
C GLN A 218 -4.97 2.32 7.15
N VAL A 219 -5.71 3.17 6.44
CA VAL A 219 -6.87 3.88 7.00
C VAL A 219 -8.01 2.91 7.34
N GLU A 220 -8.07 1.74 6.69
CA GLU A 220 -9.08 0.72 6.97
C GLU A 220 -8.80 -0.08 8.24
N LEU A 221 -7.55 -0.05 8.74
CA LEU A 221 -7.15 -0.71 9.98
C LEU A 221 -7.66 0.03 11.23
N GLY A 222 -8.22 1.24 11.08
CA GLY A 222 -8.85 1.98 12.17
C GLY A 222 -7.87 2.82 13.00
N LEU A 223 -8.15 2.92 14.30
CA LEU A 223 -7.37 3.70 15.25
C LEU A 223 -6.06 2.96 15.59
N ASN A 224 -4.92 3.65 15.47
CA ASN A 224 -3.57 3.11 15.67
C ASN A 224 -3.18 1.97 14.71
N PRO A 225 -3.11 2.24 13.39
CA PRO A 225 -2.75 1.24 12.40
C PRO A 225 -1.35 0.65 12.61
N GLU A 226 -0.44 1.38 13.26
CA GLU A 226 0.95 0.96 13.48
C GLU A 226 1.07 -0.32 14.31
N ASN A 227 0.13 -0.53 15.25
CA ASN A 227 0.08 -1.70 16.12
C ASN A 227 -0.64 -2.89 15.47
N HIS A 228 -1.24 -2.70 14.31
CA HIS A 228 -2.01 -3.76 13.64
C HIS A 228 -1.06 -4.77 12.98
N PRO A 229 -1.29 -6.09 13.11
CA PRO A 229 -0.40 -7.13 12.55
C PRO A 229 -0.23 -7.01 11.03
N LEU A 230 -1.29 -6.69 10.31
CA LEU A 230 -1.22 -6.42 8.86
C LEU A 230 -0.30 -5.26 8.49
N HIS A 231 -0.25 -4.19 9.29
CA HIS A 231 0.66 -3.07 9.03
C HIS A 231 2.12 -3.51 9.20
N GLN A 232 2.42 -4.27 10.25
CA GLN A 232 3.76 -4.84 10.46
C GLN A 232 4.17 -5.76 9.31
N LEU A 233 3.24 -6.61 8.84
CA LEU A 233 3.45 -7.47 7.68
C LEU A 233 3.75 -6.66 6.41
N TRP A 234 3.01 -5.59 6.13
CA TRP A 234 3.27 -4.74 4.97
C TRP A 234 4.61 -4.00 5.06
N THR A 235 5.01 -3.56 6.26
CA THR A 235 6.32 -2.93 6.48
C THR A 235 7.46 -3.94 6.28
N ALA A 236 7.31 -5.17 6.79
CA ALA A 236 8.29 -6.23 6.56
C ALA A 236 8.40 -6.59 5.07
N LEU A 237 7.28 -6.68 4.35
CA LEU A 237 7.27 -6.92 2.89
C LEU A 237 7.95 -5.78 2.12
N ASP A 238 7.66 -4.52 2.47
CA ASP A 238 8.28 -3.35 1.83
C ASP A 238 9.80 -3.33 2.05
N LEU A 239 10.26 -3.68 3.26
CA LEU A 239 11.68 -3.82 3.58
C LEU A 239 12.33 -4.96 2.78
N LEU A 240 11.73 -6.16 2.81
CA LEU A 240 12.19 -7.34 2.07
C LEU A 240 12.36 -7.00 0.58
N ILE A 241 11.31 -6.46 -0.03
CA ILE A 241 11.29 -6.05 -1.44
C ILE A 241 12.39 -5.03 -1.72
N SER A 242 12.54 -4.00 -0.89
CA SER A 242 13.53 -2.94 -1.10
C SER A 242 14.96 -3.50 -1.08
N GLN A 243 15.24 -4.41 -0.16
CA GLN A 243 16.56 -5.07 -0.06
C GLN A 243 16.81 -6.00 -1.25
N LEU A 244 15.81 -6.78 -1.68
CA LEU A 244 15.91 -7.65 -2.84
C LEU A 244 16.13 -6.88 -4.15
N ILE A 245 15.50 -5.72 -4.31
CA ILE A 245 15.76 -4.82 -5.46
C ILE A 245 17.21 -4.34 -5.44
N SER A 246 17.77 -4.02 -4.27
CA SER A 246 19.17 -3.61 -4.13
C SER A 246 20.13 -4.74 -4.54
N VAL A 247 19.85 -5.97 -4.12
CA VAL A 247 20.60 -7.17 -4.52
C VAL A 247 20.54 -7.36 -6.04
N LEU A 248 19.33 -7.33 -6.61
CA LEU A 248 19.11 -7.48 -8.06
C LEU A 248 19.83 -6.37 -8.86
N ASP A 249 19.75 -5.12 -8.42
CA ASP A 249 20.46 -4.00 -9.03
C ASP A 249 21.99 -4.17 -8.97
N GLY A 250 22.50 -4.74 -7.87
CA GLY A 250 23.89 -5.13 -7.70
C GLY A 250 24.30 -6.21 -8.70
N LEU A 251 23.54 -7.30 -8.77
CA LEU A 251 23.80 -8.43 -9.68
C LEU A 251 23.77 -8.00 -11.15
N ARG A 252 22.78 -7.21 -11.55
CA ARG A 252 22.68 -6.62 -12.90
C ARG A 252 23.81 -5.66 -13.23
N GLY A 253 24.46 -5.10 -12.21
CA GLY A 253 25.60 -4.21 -12.37
C GLY A 253 26.90 -4.92 -12.67
N LEU A 254 26.95 -6.23 -12.42
CA LEU A 254 28.12 -7.02 -12.69
C LEU A 254 28.28 -7.30 -14.19
N PRO A 255 29.54 -7.53 -14.65
CA PRO A 255 29.80 -8.10 -15.96
C PRO A 255 29.11 -9.47 -16.15
N ALA A 256 29.04 -9.93 -17.40
CA ALA A 256 28.55 -11.27 -17.69
C ALA A 256 29.39 -12.33 -16.93
N PRO A 257 28.76 -13.36 -16.34
CA PRO A 257 29.47 -14.42 -15.63
C PRO A 257 30.48 -15.12 -16.54
N ILE A 258 31.56 -15.63 -15.94
CA ILE A 258 32.69 -16.18 -16.66
C ILE A 258 32.61 -17.70 -16.57
N GLN A 259 32.45 -18.38 -17.70
CA GLN A 259 32.18 -19.82 -17.70
C GLN A 259 33.43 -20.72 -17.73
N SER A 260 34.63 -20.14 -17.67
CA SER A 260 35.90 -20.88 -17.77
C SER A 260 36.90 -20.38 -16.73
N PRO A 261 37.65 -21.28 -16.05
CA PRO A 261 37.67 -22.76 -16.17
C PRO A 261 36.42 -23.49 -15.61
N PRO A 262 36.28 -24.82 -15.81
CA PRO A 262 35.12 -25.61 -15.37
C PRO A 262 34.80 -25.52 -13.88
N SER A 263 35.81 -25.27 -13.04
CA SER A 263 35.63 -25.03 -11.60
C SER A 263 34.83 -23.75 -11.32
N ILE A 264 35.00 -22.69 -12.11
CA ILE A 264 34.17 -21.47 -12.01
C ILE A 264 32.74 -21.77 -12.47
N LYS A 265 32.57 -22.54 -13.55
CA LYS A 265 31.24 -22.96 -14.01
C LYS A 265 30.50 -23.74 -12.92
N ALA A 266 31.18 -24.65 -12.22
CA ALA A 266 30.60 -25.37 -11.08
C ALA A 266 30.15 -24.40 -9.97
N LEU A 267 30.96 -23.38 -9.66
CA LEU A 267 30.59 -22.36 -8.68
C LEU A 267 29.40 -21.50 -9.12
N HIS A 268 29.29 -21.13 -10.41
CA HIS A 268 28.12 -20.43 -10.94
C HIS A 268 26.85 -21.30 -10.91
N LEU A 269 26.96 -22.62 -11.05
CA LEU A 269 25.84 -23.53 -10.85
C LEU A 269 25.39 -23.59 -9.39
N GLU A 270 26.32 -23.54 -8.43
CA GLU A 270 25.98 -23.43 -7.01
C GLU A 270 25.32 -22.08 -6.68
N GLU A 271 25.80 -20.98 -7.26
CA GLU A 271 25.14 -19.67 -7.19
C GLU A 271 23.69 -19.73 -7.74
N ALA A 272 23.49 -20.41 -8.87
CA ALA A 272 22.18 -20.62 -9.46
C ALA A 272 21.26 -21.45 -8.55
N ASP A 273 21.81 -22.45 -7.85
CA ASP A 273 21.07 -23.25 -6.88
C ASP A 273 20.62 -22.43 -5.67
N VAL A 274 21.42 -21.48 -5.17
CA VAL A 274 20.97 -20.55 -4.11
C VAL A 274 19.80 -19.69 -4.62
N LEU A 275 19.93 -19.11 -5.82
CA LEU A 275 18.85 -18.31 -6.43
C LEU A 275 17.57 -19.13 -6.62
N LYS A 276 17.68 -20.40 -6.99
CA LYS A 276 16.54 -21.32 -7.11
C LYS A 276 15.80 -21.50 -5.78
N HIS A 277 16.53 -21.68 -4.67
CA HIS A 277 15.90 -21.79 -3.34
C HIS A 277 15.24 -20.48 -2.93
N GLN A 278 15.86 -19.33 -3.23
CA GLN A 278 15.28 -18.01 -3.01
C GLN A 278 13.98 -17.82 -3.81
N ILE A 279 13.96 -18.22 -5.08
CA ILE A 279 12.79 -18.19 -5.95
C ILE A 279 11.66 -19.07 -5.41
N ASN A 280 11.96 -20.28 -4.94
CA ASN A 280 10.98 -21.17 -4.33
C ASN A 280 10.33 -20.54 -3.09
N LEU A 281 11.13 -19.91 -2.22
CA LEU A 281 10.65 -19.24 -1.02
C LEU A 281 9.76 -18.04 -1.37
N LEU A 282 10.19 -17.20 -2.31
CA LEU A 282 9.37 -16.07 -2.81
C LEU A 282 8.06 -16.56 -3.45
N THR A 283 8.09 -17.70 -4.13
CA THR A 283 6.90 -18.31 -4.74
C THR A 283 5.90 -18.77 -3.68
N ALA A 284 6.37 -19.40 -2.60
CA ALA A 284 5.55 -19.76 -1.46
C ALA A 284 4.95 -18.52 -0.77
N LEU A 285 5.75 -17.46 -0.60
CA LEU A 285 5.29 -16.18 -0.04
C LEU A 285 4.21 -15.53 -0.92
N SER A 286 4.41 -15.43 -2.23
CA SER A 286 3.42 -14.93 -3.20
C SER A 286 2.13 -15.75 -3.14
N GLY A 287 2.25 -17.08 -3.05
CA GLY A 287 1.13 -18.00 -2.85
C GLY A 287 0.31 -17.68 -1.59
N ASN A 288 0.98 -17.51 -0.46
CA ASN A 288 0.34 -17.16 0.81
C ASN A 288 -0.37 -15.80 0.76
N LEU A 289 0.22 -14.79 0.12
CA LEU A 289 -0.39 -13.46 -0.04
C LEU A 289 -1.66 -13.46 -0.91
N ARG A 290 -1.82 -14.45 -1.81
CA ARG A 290 -3.03 -14.58 -2.64
C ARG A 290 -4.19 -15.23 -1.90
N GLN A 291 -3.94 -15.88 -0.76
CA GLN A 291 -4.99 -16.57 -0.02
C GLN A 291 -6.00 -15.55 0.54
N PRO A 292 -7.30 -15.73 0.29
CA PRO A 292 -8.34 -14.80 0.77
C PRO A 292 -8.38 -14.75 2.30
N ASP A 293 -8.09 -15.90 2.94
CA ASP A 293 -8.05 -16.06 4.39
C ASP A 293 -7.00 -15.18 5.08
N LEU A 294 -5.98 -14.68 4.38
CA LEU A 294 -4.93 -13.86 5.00
C LEU A 294 -5.49 -12.54 5.55
N ALA A 295 -6.51 -11.98 4.92
CA ALA A 295 -7.17 -10.77 5.43
C ALA A 295 -7.93 -11.04 6.74
N GLU A 296 -8.41 -12.27 6.95
CA GLU A 296 -9.19 -12.68 8.12
C GLU A 296 -8.29 -13.26 9.23
N LYS A 297 -7.35 -14.15 8.88
CA LYS A 297 -6.40 -14.80 9.80
C LYS A 297 -5.25 -13.89 10.20
N GLN A 298 -4.94 -12.87 9.40
CA GLN A 298 -3.89 -11.87 9.64
C GLN A 298 -2.49 -12.45 9.86
N CYS A 299 -2.25 -13.70 9.46
CA CYS A 299 -1.01 -14.43 9.68
C CYS A 299 -0.65 -15.29 8.46
N LEU A 300 0.65 -15.35 8.14
CA LEU A 300 1.19 -16.22 7.10
C LEU A 300 1.36 -17.65 7.64
N ASP A 301 1.41 -18.63 6.73
CA ASP A 301 1.88 -19.97 7.06
C ASP A 301 3.41 -19.92 7.28
N LEU A 302 3.81 -19.68 8.53
CA LEU A 302 5.21 -19.54 8.92
C LEU A 302 5.95 -20.88 8.89
N GLN A 303 5.26 -22.00 9.08
CA GLN A 303 5.92 -23.30 9.23
C GLN A 303 6.56 -23.76 7.92
N ALA A 304 5.82 -23.67 6.81
CA ALA A 304 6.34 -24.00 5.49
C ALA A 304 7.49 -23.06 5.07
N LEU A 305 7.34 -21.76 5.35
CA LEU A 305 8.35 -20.75 5.04
C LEU A 305 9.65 -20.95 5.85
N MET A 306 9.55 -21.34 7.13
CA MET A 306 10.72 -21.63 7.98
C MET A 306 11.55 -22.79 7.45
N VAL A 307 10.93 -23.86 6.96
CA VAL A 307 11.65 -25.01 6.41
C VAL A 307 12.42 -24.59 5.16
N MET A 308 11.76 -23.92 4.21
CA MET A 308 12.40 -23.44 2.98
C MET A 308 13.53 -22.44 3.25
N ASN A 309 13.40 -21.61 4.29
CA ASN A 309 14.45 -20.67 4.66
C ASN A 309 15.70 -21.34 5.24
N ARG A 310 15.52 -22.40 6.03
CA ARG A 310 16.64 -23.20 6.54
C ARG A 310 17.38 -23.91 5.41
N ASP A 311 16.65 -24.41 4.42
CA ASP A 311 17.24 -25.02 3.24
C ASP A 311 18.04 -23.98 2.43
N LEU A 312 17.50 -22.77 2.27
CA LEU A 312 18.21 -21.65 1.62
C LEU A 312 19.50 -21.27 2.36
N GLU A 313 19.46 -21.14 3.68
CA GLU A 313 20.65 -20.87 4.51
C GLU A 313 21.72 -21.95 4.35
N ALA A 314 21.32 -23.23 4.38
CA ALA A 314 22.25 -24.34 4.23
C ALA A 314 22.97 -24.33 2.88
N VAL A 315 22.25 -24.04 1.79
CA VAL A 315 22.83 -23.96 0.43
C VAL A 315 23.72 -22.72 0.32
N ALA A 316 23.34 -21.58 0.90
CA ALA A 316 24.16 -20.38 0.92
C ALA A 316 25.47 -20.58 1.71
N GLU A 317 25.43 -21.21 2.88
CA GLU A 317 26.63 -21.55 3.65
C GLU A 317 27.55 -22.51 2.89
N GLN A 318 26.98 -23.46 2.13
CA GLN A 318 27.76 -24.38 1.32
C GLN A 318 28.49 -23.65 0.18
N LEU A 319 27.82 -22.72 -0.50
CA LEU A 319 28.44 -21.84 -1.51
C LEU A 319 29.63 -21.07 -0.91
N THR A 320 29.46 -20.46 0.27
CA THR A 320 30.54 -19.70 0.93
C THR A 320 31.75 -20.58 1.25
N LYS A 321 31.54 -21.79 1.79
CA LYS A 321 32.61 -22.76 2.05
C LYS A 321 33.35 -23.17 0.78
N ASN A 322 32.60 -23.42 -0.30
CA ASN A 322 33.18 -23.79 -1.58
C ASN A 322 33.97 -22.63 -2.20
N LEU A 323 33.46 -21.41 -2.10
CA LEU A 323 34.17 -20.21 -2.56
C LEU A 323 35.48 -19.98 -1.80
N GLU A 324 35.50 -20.15 -0.48
CA GLU A 324 36.72 -20.06 0.34
C GLU A 324 37.77 -21.10 -0.06
N LEU A 325 37.34 -22.34 -0.34
CA LEU A 325 38.22 -23.41 -0.83
C LEU A 325 38.86 -23.05 -2.18
N HIS A 326 38.09 -22.44 -3.09
CA HIS A 326 38.60 -22.00 -4.39
C HIS A 326 39.51 -20.77 -4.29
N ALA A 327 39.20 -19.82 -3.39
CA ALA A 327 40.04 -18.65 -3.14
C ALA A 327 41.33 -18.98 -2.37
N GLY A 328 41.30 -20.00 -1.51
CA GLY A 328 42.41 -20.43 -0.66
C GLY A 328 43.45 -21.32 -1.36
N ARG A 329 43.12 -21.93 -2.52
CA ARG A 329 44.06 -22.70 -3.35
C ARG A 329 45.09 -21.80 -4.03
N LYS A 330 46.05 -21.29 -3.25
CA LYS A 330 47.31 -20.72 -3.76
C LYS A 330 48.21 -21.86 -4.23
N GLY A 331 48.02 -22.35 -5.46
CA GLY A 331 48.99 -23.28 -6.05
C GLY A 331 48.51 -24.02 -7.29
N LYS A 332 49.22 -23.76 -8.39
CA LYS A 332 49.36 -24.56 -9.63
C LYS A 332 48.27 -24.50 -10.72
N GLU A 333 47.08 -23.94 -10.49
CA GLU A 333 46.04 -23.70 -11.53
C GLU A 333 45.66 -22.21 -11.67
N ALA A 334 46.64 -21.30 -11.56
CA ALA A 334 46.40 -19.86 -11.55
C ALA A 334 46.15 -19.29 -12.97
N ASP A 335 45.03 -19.66 -13.60
CA ASP A 335 44.59 -19.09 -14.88
C ASP A 335 43.51 -18.00 -14.72
N ILE A 336 43.19 -17.63 -13.46
CA ILE A 336 42.15 -16.66 -13.12
C ILE A 336 42.81 -15.38 -12.62
N SER A 337 42.61 -14.27 -13.34
CA SER A 337 43.13 -12.97 -12.93
C SER A 337 42.49 -12.51 -11.60
N PRO A 338 43.20 -11.73 -10.76
CA PRO A 338 42.68 -11.25 -9.48
C PRO A 338 41.41 -10.38 -9.65
N GLU A 339 41.27 -9.69 -10.77
CA GLU A 339 40.06 -8.92 -11.10
C GLU A 339 38.84 -9.83 -11.33
N ARG A 340 39.02 -10.96 -12.02
CA ARG A 340 37.96 -11.95 -12.25
C ARG A 340 37.53 -12.61 -10.93
N MET A 341 38.49 -12.96 -10.08
CA MET A 341 38.19 -13.52 -8.75
C MET A 341 37.38 -12.52 -7.90
N ARG A 342 37.73 -11.22 -7.91
CA ARG A 342 36.94 -10.19 -7.20
C ARG A 342 35.50 -10.10 -7.70
N GLN A 343 35.27 -10.25 -9.00
CA GLN A 343 33.92 -10.21 -9.57
C GLN A 343 33.08 -11.40 -9.12
N ILE A 344 33.67 -12.59 -9.04
CA ILE A 344 33.02 -13.81 -8.55
C ILE A 344 32.68 -13.65 -7.07
N VAL A 345 33.65 -13.28 -6.25
CA VAL A 345 33.44 -13.03 -4.81
C VAL A 345 32.33 -12.00 -4.56
N LEU A 346 32.32 -10.90 -5.34
CA LEU A 346 31.29 -9.87 -5.19
C LEU A 346 29.90 -10.39 -5.60
N ARG A 347 29.82 -11.24 -6.64
CA ARG A 347 28.56 -11.88 -7.06
C ARG A 347 28.04 -12.82 -5.98
N SER A 348 28.87 -13.75 -5.51
CA SER A 348 28.46 -14.73 -4.51
C SER A 348 28.06 -14.03 -3.20
N SER A 349 28.77 -12.97 -2.80
CA SER A 349 28.41 -12.14 -1.63
C SER A 349 27.07 -11.43 -1.81
N LEU A 350 26.72 -10.94 -3.01
CA LEU A 350 25.40 -10.37 -3.28
C LEU A 350 24.29 -11.43 -3.22
N ILE A 351 24.54 -12.64 -3.72
CA ILE A 351 23.59 -13.76 -3.67
C ILE A 351 23.37 -14.21 -2.22
N GLU A 352 24.45 -14.35 -1.44
CA GLU A 352 24.41 -14.65 -0.02
C GLU A 352 23.69 -13.54 0.76
N HIS A 353 23.94 -12.27 0.44
CA HIS A 353 23.19 -11.16 1.02
C HIS A 353 21.69 -11.26 0.68
N GLY A 354 21.34 -11.66 -0.54
CA GLY A 354 19.97 -11.99 -0.92
C GLY A 354 19.35 -13.06 -0.03
N ALA A 355 20.08 -14.15 0.25
CA ALA A 355 19.64 -15.20 1.15
C ALA A 355 19.49 -14.72 2.61
N SER A 356 20.44 -13.93 3.12
CA SER A 356 20.37 -13.31 4.46
C SER A 356 19.18 -12.35 4.58
N VAL A 357 18.89 -11.57 3.52
CA VAL A 357 17.70 -10.70 3.47
C VAL A 357 16.41 -11.52 3.58
N MET A 358 16.36 -12.70 2.96
CA MET A 358 15.23 -13.61 3.14
C MET A 358 15.14 -14.14 4.58
N HIS A 359 16.23 -14.33 5.30
CA HIS A 359 16.17 -14.69 6.72
C HIS A 359 15.68 -13.52 7.60
N ASP A 360 16.30 -12.35 7.43
CA ASP A 360 16.14 -11.22 8.36
C ASP A 360 14.85 -10.44 8.14
N CYS A 361 14.38 -10.36 6.89
CA CYS A 361 13.25 -9.50 6.50
C CYS A 361 11.98 -10.28 6.17
N LEU A 362 11.99 -11.62 6.22
CA LEU A 362 10.77 -12.38 5.95
C LEU A 362 9.72 -12.08 7.02
N PRO A 363 8.49 -11.70 6.62
CA PRO A 363 7.46 -11.31 7.58
C PRO A 363 7.18 -12.45 8.57
N GLY A 364 7.33 -12.15 9.87
CA GLY A 364 7.10 -13.10 10.96
C GLY A 364 8.29 -14.00 11.32
N MET A 365 9.45 -13.87 10.67
CA MET A 365 10.65 -14.67 10.97
C MET A 365 11.81 -13.87 11.58
N ALA A 366 11.83 -12.55 11.41
CA ALA A 366 12.85 -11.68 12.02
C ALA A 366 12.90 -11.90 13.54
N ARG A 367 14.12 -12.03 14.12
CA ARG A 367 14.39 -12.31 15.55
C ARG A 367 13.82 -11.29 16.55
N SER A 368 13.09 -10.27 16.13
CA SER A 368 12.37 -9.35 17.01
C SER A 368 10.97 -9.89 17.35
N LYS A 369 10.91 -10.90 18.22
CA LYS A 369 9.70 -11.47 18.85
C LYS A 369 8.55 -11.87 17.90
N PRO A 370 8.02 -13.10 18.00
CA PRO A 370 6.72 -13.39 17.40
C PRO A 370 5.66 -12.51 18.08
N VAL A 371 5.06 -11.58 17.36
CA VAL A 371 3.78 -10.94 17.75
C VAL A 371 2.61 -11.87 17.37
N THR A 372 2.86 -13.17 17.27
CA THR A 372 1.83 -14.21 17.04
C THR A 372 1.64 -15.12 18.26
N SER A 373 2.18 -14.79 19.43
CA SER A 373 1.78 -15.45 20.68
C SER A 373 1.34 -14.42 21.73
N THR A 374 0.11 -14.58 22.21
CA THR A 374 -0.61 -13.80 23.24
C THR A 374 -1.12 -12.43 22.72
N ARG A 375 -2.42 -12.18 22.60
CA ARG A 375 -3.58 -12.53 23.44
C ARG A 375 -4.84 -12.69 22.61
#